data_AF-A0A7R6PDW8-F1
#
_entry.id   AF-A0A7R6PDW8-F1
#
_cell.length_a   1.000
_cell.length_b   1.000
_cell.length_c   1.000
_cell.angle_alpha   90.00
_cell.angle_beta   90.00
_cell.angle_gamma   90.00
#
_symmetry.space_group_name_H-M   'P 1'
#
loop_
_entity.id
_entity.type
_entity.pdbx_description
1 polymer ?
#
loop_
_entity_poly.entity_id
_entity_poly.type
_entity_poly.pdbx_seq_one_letter_code
_entity_poly.pdbx_strand_id
1 'polypeptide(L)'
;MNQTFTKSMARNIFYGGSLFFLLMLIGLSTHTVTVLPERDNRQNITPEVALGKKVWEDNNCIGCHTLLGEGAYFAPELGNVYERFGRSKEAIKGFIKSRPVDGIPGRRSMPQFNLSEEELDAIAEFLKYSSEIDTNNWPPNIQG
;
A
#
# COMPACT_ATOMS: atom_id res chain seq x y z
N MET A 1 -48.52 16.95 26.76
CA MET A 1 -47.34 17.54 26.10
C MET A 1 -47.02 16.71 24.87
N ASN A 2 -47.12 17.27 23.66
CA ASN A 2 -46.64 16.58 22.46
C ASN A 2 -45.11 16.51 22.55
N GLN A 3 -44.54 15.31 22.44
CA GLN A 3 -43.09 15.14 22.39
C GLN A 3 -42.56 15.80 21.11
N THR A 4 -41.69 16.80 21.28
CA THR A 4 -41.05 17.55 20.18
C THR A 4 -40.07 16.72 19.37
N PHE A 5 -39.62 15.56 19.90
CA PHE A 5 -38.79 14.58 19.22
C PHE A 5 -39.23 13.16 19.61
N THR A 6 -39.47 12.29 18.62
CA THR A 6 -40.00 10.94 18.83
C THR A 6 -39.05 9.86 18.35
N LYS A 7 -39.20 8.63 18.88
CA LYS A 7 -38.46 7.45 18.41
C LYS A 7 -38.62 7.20 16.90
N SER A 8 -39.81 7.48 16.35
CA SER A 8 -40.08 7.34 14.92
C SER A 8 -39.27 8.35 14.09
N MET A 9 -39.16 9.60 14.57
CA MET A 9 -38.32 10.61 13.93
C MET A 9 -36.85 10.18 13.92
N ALA A 10 -36.33 9.72 15.06
CA ALA A 10 -34.96 9.20 15.15
C ALA A 10 -34.71 8.04 14.17
N ARG A 11 -35.65 7.08 14.08
CA ARG A 11 -35.60 5.95 13.16
C ARG A 11 -35.59 6.39 11.69
N ASN A 12 -36.43 7.37 11.34
CA ASN A 12 -36.51 7.86 9.95
C ASN A 12 -35.26 8.65 9.56
N ILE A 13 -34.68 9.43 10.48
CA ILE A 13 -33.39 10.10 10.28
C ILE A 13 -32.30 9.05 10.06
N PHE A 14 -32.26 8.00 10.89
CA PHE A 14 -31.30 6.92 10.73
C PHE A 14 -31.40 6.24 9.36
N TYR A 15 -32.58 5.75 8.96
CA TYR A 15 -32.73 5.06 7.67
C TYR A 15 -32.54 5.99 6.48
N GLY A 16 -33.14 7.19 6.52
CA GLY A 16 -33.03 8.17 5.43
C GLY A 16 -31.60 8.68 5.27
N GLY A 17 -30.95 9.06 6.37
CA GLY A 17 -29.55 9.49 6.37
C GLY A 17 -28.61 8.38 5.92
N SER A 18 -28.78 7.16 6.43
CA SER A 18 -27.94 6.03 6.02
C SER A 18 -28.06 5.73 4.53
N LEU A 19 -29.28 5.70 3.99
CA LEU A 19 -29.49 5.48 2.55
C LEU A 19 -28.88 6.61 1.72
N PHE A 20 -29.08 7.87 2.13
CA PHE A 20 -28.50 9.03 1.46
C PHE A 20 -26.98 8.97 1.40
N PHE A 21 -26.31 8.77 2.55
CA PHE A 21 -24.86 8.71 2.60
C PHE A 21 -24.28 7.45 1.95
N LEU A 22 -25.01 6.32 1.96
CA LEU A 22 -24.63 5.14 1.20
C LEU A 22 -24.61 5.42 -0.30
N LEU A 23 -25.67 6.04 -0.84
CA LEU A 23 -25.73 6.41 -2.26
C LEU A 23 -24.68 7.45 -2.63
N MET A 24 -24.43 8.42 -1.76
CA MET A 24 -23.35 9.39 -1.93
C MET A 24 -21.98 8.71 -1.97
N LEU A 25 -21.71 7.79 -1.04
CA LEU A 25 -20.45 7.03 -1.01
C LEU A 25 -20.27 6.25 -2.31
N ILE A 26 -21.30 5.56 -2.80
CA ILE A 26 -21.25 4.84 -4.08
C ILE A 26 -20.89 5.81 -5.22
N GLY A 27 -21.54 6.96 -5.31
CA GLY A 27 -21.24 7.97 -6.33
C GLY A 27 -19.79 8.48 -6.27
N LEU A 28 -19.31 8.79 -5.07
CA LEU A 28 -17.91 9.21 -4.86
C LEU A 28 -16.92 8.09 -5.20
N SER A 29 -17.20 6.84 -4.80
CA SER A 29 -16.36 5.70 -5.12
C SER A 29 -16.28 5.43 -6.62
N THR A 30 -17.40 5.54 -7.35
CA THR A 30 -17.40 5.44 -8.81
C THR A 30 -16.51 6.51 -9.43
N HIS A 31 -16.66 7.78 -9.01
CA HIS A 31 -15.81 8.87 -9.48
C HIS A 31 -14.32 8.59 -9.17
N THR A 32 -13.98 8.20 -7.94
CA THR A 32 -12.62 7.83 -7.55
C THR A 32 -12.06 6.75 -8.47
N VAL A 33 -12.76 5.64 -8.69
CA VAL A 33 -12.27 4.53 -9.54
C VAL A 33 -12.04 4.98 -10.98
N THR A 34 -12.84 5.93 -11.51
CA THR A 34 -12.65 6.45 -12.87
C THR A 34 -11.42 7.33 -13.03
N VAL A 35 -10.98 8.04 -11.97
CA VAL A 35 -9.80 8.93 -12.03
C VAL A 35 -8.52 8.23 -11.60
N LEU A 36 -8.61 7.10 -10.88
CA LEU A 36 -7.42 6.36 -10.43
C LEU A 36 -6.42 6.02 -11.54
N PRO A 37 -6.81 5.64 -12.78
CA PRO A 37 -5.83 5.31 -13.82
C PRO A 37 -4.79 6.40 -14.11
N GLU A 38 -5.18 7.67 -13.96
CA GLU A 38 -4.27 8.81 -14.13
C GLU A 38 -3.38 9.02 -12.90
N ARG A 39 -3.85 8.64 -11.71
CA ARG A 39 -3.15 8.82 -10.43
C ARG A 39 -2.17 7.70 -10.12
N ASP A 40 -2.52 6.47 -10.50
CA ASP A 40 -1.73 5.27 -10.22
C ASP A 40 -0.84 4.85 -11.40
N ASN A 41 -0.75 5.67 -12.45
CA ASN A 41 -0.01 5.35 -13.68
C ASN A 41 -0.36 3.95 -14.21
N ARG A 42 -1.65 3.63 -14.33
CA ARG A 42 -2.15 2.26 -14.57
C ARG A 42 -1.52 1.55 -15.76
N GLN A 43 -1.15 2.31 -16.78
CA GLN A 43 -0.44 1.82 -17.97
C GLN A 43 0.91 1.17 -17.65
N ASN A 44 1.52 1.51 -16.51
CA ASN A 44 2.78 0.95 -16.03
C ASN A 44 2.59 -0.31 -15.19
N ILE A 45 1.36 -0.76 -14.94
CA ILE A 45 1.09 -2.05 -14.28
C ILE A 45 1.33 -3.18 -15.29
N THR A 46 2.59 -3.57 -15.45
CA THR A 46 3.01 -4.68 -16.29
C THR A 46 2.78 -6.03 -15.59
N PRO A 47 2.86 -7.17 -16.31
CA PRO A 47 2.85 -8.49 -15.68
C PRO A 47 3.95 -8.66 -14.61
N GLU A 48 5.10 -8.01 -14.77
CA GLU A 48 6.21 -8.02 -13.80
C GLU A 48 5.85 -7.26 -12.51
N VAL A 49 5.21 -6.09 -12.62
CA VAL A 49 4.68 -5.35 -11.45
C VAL A 49 3.62 -6.19 -10.71
N ALA A 50 2.72 -6.83 -11.46
CA ALA A 50 1.70 -7.70 -10.88
C ALA A 50 2.32 -8.92 -10.17
N LEU A 51 3.36 -9.52 -10.74
CA LEU A 51 4.13 -10.58 -10.11
C LEU A 51 4.82 -10.07 -8.84
N GLY A 52 5.41 -8.87 -8.86
CA GLY A 52 6.04 -8.27 -7.69
C GLY A 52 5.07 -8.03 -6.55
N LYS A 53 3.84 -7.59 -6.86
CA LYS A 53 2.75 -7.51 -5.88
C LYS A 53 2.41 -8.88 -5.30
N LYS A 54 2.40 -9.93 -6.12
CA LYS A 54 2.19 -11.31 -5.64
C LYS A 54 3.32 -11.76 -4.71
N VAL A 55 4.58 -11.48 -5.04
CA VAL A 55 5.74 -11.76 -4.18
C VAL A 55 5.62 -11.02 -2.84
N TRP A 56 5.19 -9.75 -2.87
CA TRP A 56 4.92 -8.95 -1.66
C TRP A 56 3.88 -9.62 -0.73
N GLU A 57 2.80 -10.13 -1.32
CA GLU A 57 1.70 -10.78 -0.59
C GLU A 57 2.08 -12.16 -0.07
N ASP A 58 2.64 -13.02 -0.92
CA ASP A 58 2.99 -14.40 -0.58
C ASP A 58 4.05 -14.45 0.54
N ASN A 59 4.90 -13.43 0.64
CA ASN A 59 5.95 -13.31 1.67
C ASN A 59 5.56 -12.41 2.86
N ASN A 60 4.32 -11.91 2.91
CA ASN A 60 3.78 -11.06 3.98
C ASN A 60 4.70 -9.86 4.34
N CYS A 61 5.25 -9.18 3.33
CA CYS A 61 6.15 -8.03 3.55
C CYS A 61 5.48 -6.95 4.41
N ILE A 62 4.17 -6.73 4.18
CA ILE A 62 3.32 -5.80 4.94
C ILE A 62 3.18 -6.15 6.43
N GLY A 63 3.45 -7.40 6.82
CA GLY A 63 3.44 -7.83 8.21
C GLY A 63 4.60 -7.26 9.04
N CYS A 64 5.64 -6.71 8.39
CA CYS A 64 6.72 -5.99 9.06
C CYS A 64 6.85 -4.53 8.60
N HIS A 65 6.59 -4.27 7.32
CA HIS A 65 6.76 -2.97 6.68
C HIS A 65 5.44 -2.24 6.50
N THR A 66 5.51 -0.92 6.32
CA THR A 66 4.44 -0.17 5.68
C THR A 66 4.70 0.00 4.18
N LEU A 67 3.62 0.10 3.41
CA LEU A 67 3.60 0.50 2.01
C LEU A 67 2.56 1.59 1.85
N LEU A 68 2.99 2.77 1.40
CA LEU A 68 2.14 3.98 1.37
C LEU A 68 1.58 4.32 2.77
N GLY A 69 2.34 4.03 3.83
CA GLY A 69 1.98 4.33 5.22
C GLY A 69 1.05 3.30 5.87
N GLU A 70 0.62 2.27 5.14
CA GLU A 70 -0.27 1.21 5.64
C GLU A 70 0.51 -0.09 5.82
N GLY A 71 0.32 -0.77 6.95
CA GLY A 71 1.00 -2.03 7.27
C GLY A 71 1.46 -2.09 8.72
N ALA A 72 2.61 -2.72 8.95
CA ALA A 72 3.21 -2.85 10.28
C ALA A 72 4.37 -1.86 10.51
N TYR A 73 4.67 -1.59 11.78
CA TYR A 73 5.68 -0.58 12.19
C TYR A 73 6.99 -1.21 12.68
N PHE A 74 7.27 -2.45 12.25
CA PHE A 74 8.45 -3.18 12.67
C PHE A 74 9.68 -2.82 11.81
N ALA A 75 9.47 -2.52 10.54
CA ALA A 75 10.51 -2.21 9.58
C ALA A 75 10.14 -0.95 8.76
N PRO A 76 11.09 -0.34 8.03
CA PRO A 76 10.88 0.96 7.38
C PRO A 76 9.77 0.94 6.31
N GLU A 77 9.22 2.11 6.00
CA GLU A 77 8.35 2.35 4.85
C GLU A 77 9.02 1.97 3.53
N LEU A 78 8.29 1.26 2.66
CA LEU A 78 8.82 0.76 1.39
C LEU A 78 8.27 1.47 0.14
N GLY A 79 7.22 2.27 0.26
CA GLY A 79 6.63 3.03 -0.85
C GLY A 79 7.58 4.02 -1.51
N ASN A 80 8.61 4.49 -0.79
CA ASN A 80 9.65 5.36 -1.36
C ASN A 80 11.07 4.73 -1.32
N VAL A 81 11.18 3.41 -1.12
CA VAL A 81 12.50 2.76 -0.99
C VAL A 81 13.33 2.86 -2.26
N TYR A 82 12.69 2.85 -3.43
CA TYR A 82 13.35 3.01 -4.72
C TYR A 82 14.10 4.35 -4.80
N GLU A 83 13.45 5.45 -4.41
CA GLU A 83 14.08 6.77 -4.33
C GLU A 83 15.21 6.78 -3.29
N ARG A 84 14.98 6.19 -2.11
CA ARG A 84 15.98 6.13 -1.03
C ARG A 84 17.22 5.32 -1.40
N PHE A 85 17.07 4.31 -2.25
CA PHE A 85 18.16 3.47 -2.73
C PHE A 85 18.78 4.01 -4.03
N GLY A 86 18.61 5.31 -4.30
CA GLY A 86 19.25 5.97 -5.43
C GLY A 86 18.69 5.54 -6.78
N ARG A 87 17.41 5.17 -6.84
CA ARG A 87 16.71 4.72 -8.05
C ARG A 87 17.36 3.49 -8.70
N SER A 88 17.81 2.54 -7.89
CA SER A 88 18.40 1.29 -8.34
C SER A 88 17.59 0.08 -7.90
N LYS A 89 17.09 -0.69 -8.87
CA LYS A 89 16.46 -1.99 -8.60
C LYS A 89 17.48 -2.99 -8.08
N GLU A 90 18.71 -2.93 -8.56
CA GLU A 90 19.82 -3.79 -8.16
C GLU A 90 20.17 -3.62 -6.69
N ALA A 91 20.07 -2.39 -6.16
CA ALA A 91 20.25 -2.13 -4.73
C ALA A 91 19.16 -2.80 -3.88
N ILE A 92 17.89 -2.76 -4.33
CA ILE A 92 16.77 -3.45 -3.66
C ILE A 92 17.00 -4.96 -3.69
N LYS A 93 17.29 -5.52 -4.87
CA LYS A 93 17.59 -6.95 -5.06
C LYS A 93 18.76 -7.39 -4.17
N GLY A 94 19.86 -6.64 -4.20
CA GLY A 94 21.06 -6.90 -3.41
C GLY A 94 20.77 -6.89 -1.91
N PHE A 95 19.96 -5.94 -1.43
CA PHE A 95 19.56 -5.89 -0.03
C PHE A 95 18.79 -7.14 0.39
N ILE A 96 17.78 -7.54 -0.39
CA ILE A 96 16.96 -8.73 -0.10
C ILE A 96 17.85 -10.00 -0.09
N LYS A 97 18.70 -10.18 -1.11
CA LYS A 97 19.63 -11.32 -1.19
C LYS A 97 20.61 -11.35 -0.02
N SER A 98 21.06 -10.20 0.46
CA SER A 98 22.07 -10.11 1.52
C SER A 98 21.55 -10.49 2.91
N ARG A 99 20.25 -10.70 3.08
CA ARG A 99 19.67 -10.99 4.40
C ARG A 99 20.18 -12.34 4.95
N PRO A 100 20.80 -12.36 6.13
CA PRO A 100 21.28 -13.61 6.74
C PRO A 100 20.09 -14.46 7.22
N VAL A 101 20.18 -15.78 7.02
CA VAL A 101 19.15 -16.76 7.41
C VAL A 101 18.84 -16.70 8.91
N ASP A 102 19.88 -16.61 9.74
CA ASP A 102 19.75 -16.57 11.21
C ASP A 102 19.50 -15.16 11.78
N GLY A 103 19.37 -14.16 10.90
CA GLY A 103 19.30 -12.75 11.30
C GLY A 103 20.62 -12.21 11.84
N ILE A 104 20.54 -11.05 12.48
CA ILE A 104 21.69 -10.37 13.11
C ILE A 104 21.39 -10.25 14.61
N PRO A 105 22.23 -10.81 15.50
CA PRO A 105 22.01 -10.74 16.94
C PRO A 105 21.80 -9.31 17.43
N GLY A 106 20.75 -9.10 18.22
CA GLY A 106 20.39 -7.78 18.78
C GLY A 106 19.75 -6.80 17.80
N ARG A 107 19.51 -7.17 16.54
CA ARG A 107 18.88 -6.31 15.52
C ARG A 107 17.60 -6.93 14.98
N ARG A 108 16.58 -6.08 14.73
CA ARG A 108 15.40 -6.47 13.93
C ARG A 108 15.88 -7.06 12.60
N SER A 109 15.42 -8.27 12.32
CA SER A 109 15.96 -9.07 11.22
C SER A 109 14.87 -9.41 10.23
N MET A 110 15.10 -9.05 8.96
CA MET A 110 14.30 -9.51 7.83
C MET A 110 14.72 -10.95 7.48
N PRO A 111 13.77 -11.88 7.28
CA PRO A 111 14.05 -13.26 6.90
C PRO A 111 14.79 -13.38 5.56
N GLN A 112 15.41 -14.54 5.33
CA GLN A 112 15.84 -14.94 4.00
C GLN A 112 14.70 -15.68 3.30
N PHE A 113 14.20 -15.11 2.21
CA PHE A 113 13.07 -15.66 1.45
C PHE A 113 13.49 -16.61 0.33
N ASN A 114 14.79 -16.60 -0.06
CA ASN A 114 15.33 -17.39 -1.16
C ASN A 114 14.57 -17.20 -2.49
N LEU A 115 14.18 -15.95 -2.76
CA LEU A 115 13.50 -15.56 -4.00
C LEU A 115 14.38 -15.88 -5.22
N SER A 116 13.75 -16.33 -6.30
CA SER A 116 14.37 -16.46 -7.61
C SER A 116 14.74 -15.09 -8.20
N GLU A 117 15.62 -15.07 -9.22
CA GLU A 117 15.97 -13.81 -9.90
C GLU A 117 14.74 -13.10 -10.48
N GLU A 118 13.79 -13.87 -11.04
CA GLU A 118 12.54 -13.35 -11.59
C GLU A 118 11.69 -12.68 -10.51
N GLU A 119 11.52 -13.32 -9.35
CA GLU A 119 10.78 -12.74 -8.23
C GLU A 119 11.47 -11.49 -7.65
N LEU A 120 12.81 -11.48 -7.65
CA LEU A 120 13.61 -10.34 -7.20
C LEU A 120 13.51 -9.14 -8.14
N ASP A 121 13.51 -9.38 -9.45
CA ASP A 121 13.25 -8.34 -10.45
C ASP A 121 11.83 -7.81 -10.31
N ALA A 122 10.85 -8.72 -10.18
CA ALA A 122 9.44 -8.37 -10.04
C ALA A 122 9.17 -7.52 -8.79
N ILE A 123 9.67 -7.92 -7.61
CA ILE A 123 9.46 -7.13 -6.37
C ILE A 123 10.14 -5.76 -6.45
N ALA A 124 11.31 -5.66 -7.07
CA ALA A 124 11.98 -4.38 -7.26
C ALA A 124 11.22 -3.47 -8.25
N GLU A 125 10.66 -4.03 -9.32
CA GLU A 125 9.81 -3.29 -10.26
C GLU A 125 8.49 -2.85 -9.61
N PHE A 126 7.87 -3.69 -8.78
CA PHE A 126 6.68 -3.32 -8.01
C PHE A 126 6.95 -2.17 -7.02
N LEU A 127 8.08 -2.18 -6.32
CA LEU A 127 8.45 -1.11 -5.39
C LEU A 127 8.81 0.19 -6.13
N LYS A 128 9.42 0.10 -7.31
CA LYS A 128 9.60 1.25 -8.21
C LYS A 128 8.24 1.82 -8.64
N TYR A 129 7.36 0.99 -9.20
CA TYR A 129 6.02 1.41 -9.61
C TYR A 129 5.25 2.07 -8.45
N SER A 130 5.29 1.48 -7.26
CA SER A 130 4.62 2.01 -6.07
C SER A 130 5.11 3.41 -5.69
N SER A 131 6.40 3.71 -5.92
CA SER A 131 6.98 5.03 -5.65
C SER A 131 6.58 6.12 -6.64
N GLU A 132 5.98 5.74 -7.78
CA GLU A 132 5.56 6.66 -8.84
C GLU A 132 4.06 7.01 -8.75
N ILE A 133 3.31 6.42 -7.81
CA ILE A 133 1.88 6.72 -7.59
C ILE A 133 1.72 8.16 -7.07
N ASP A 134 0.74 8.91 -7.59
CA ASP A 134 0.37 10.22 -7.03
C ASP A 134 -0.34 10.05 -5.67
N THR A 135 0.47 10.14 -4.62
CA THR A 135 0.09 10.04 -3.21
C THR A 135 -0.17 11.40 -2.56
N ASN A 136 -0.40 12.46 -3.34
CA ASN A 136 -0.58 13.83 -2.84
C ASN A 136 0.62 14.32 -1.98
N ASN A 137 1.84 14.05 -2.43
CA ASN A 137 3.11 14.44 -1.79
C ASN A 137 3.40 13.75 -0.44
N TRP A 138 2.78 12.59 -0.19
CA TRP A 138 3.23 11.69 0.88
C TRP A 138 4.34 10.76 0.35
N PRO A 139 5.43 10.48 1.09
CA PRO A 139 5.71 10.90 2.47
C PRO A 139 6.38 12.29 2.55
N PRO A 140 6.44 12.90 3.75
CA PRO A 140 7.00 14.25 3.93
C PRO A 140 8.48 14.39 3.56
N ASN A 141 9.25 13.30 3.57
CA ASN A 141 10.67 13.30 3.19
C ASN A 141 11.15 11.89 2.77
N ILE A 142 12.42 11.78 2.36
CA ILE A 142 13.03 10.55 1.85
C ILE A 142 13.11 9.41 2.88
N GLN A 143 12.92 9.69 4.17
CA GLN A 143 12.94 8.69 5.22
C GLN A 143 11.64 7.88 5.32
N GLY A 144 10.64 8.21 4.50
CA GLY A 144 9.35 7.51 4.51
C GLY A 144 8.64 7.78 5.81
#